data_AF-A0A9D2KIW1-F1
#
_entry.id   AF-A0A9D2KIW1-F1
#
_cell.length_a   1.000
_cell.length_b   1.000
_cell.length_c   1.000
_cell.angle_alpha   90.00
_cell.angle_beta   90.00
_cell.angle_gamma   90.00
#
_symmetry.space_group_name_H-M   'P 1'
#
loop_
_entity.id
_entity.type
_entity.pdbx_description
1 polymer ?
#
loop_
_entity_poly.entity_id
_entity_poly.type
_entity_poly.pdbx_seq_one_letter_code
_entity_poly.pdbx_strand_id
1 'polypeptide(L)'
;MSRKRYIFICKAMVLSMTFFLLSGCGKDASENTNAEIEETREQEEMSETELKEDQTDVEQEEIVSTTQNADTEVMNATIYYVDADTAEIVTKTAEVKNEKDIWNILKEEGVLSEDCEILNFKINEAEKKIDLDFNSATGERIRSMGTTGETEIIGCIVNTYLDTYGCDGIRLTEEGNVLQTSSGANFDGYSGKITF
;
A
#
# COMPACT_ATOMS: atom_id res chain seq x y z
N MET A 1 14.03 -5.18 -33.41
CA MET A 1 13.01 -6.11 -33.94
C MET A 1 11.94 -6.28 -32.86
N SER A 2 10.68 -6.03 -33.19
CA SER A 2 9.69 -5.38 -32.31
C SER A 2 9.08 -6.26 -31.19
N ARG A 3 9.27 -5.82 -29.93
CA ARG A 3 8.68 -6.31 -28.66
C ARG A 3 7.14 -6.48 -28.70
N LYS A 4 6.48 -5.83 -29.65
CA LYS A 4 5.01 -5.85 -29.82
C LYS A 4 4.45 -7.19 -30.32
N ARG A 5 5.28 -8.11 -30.83
CA ARG A 5 4.81 -9.41 -31.36
C ARG A 5 4.66 -10.49 -30.28
N TYR A 6 5.36 -10.36 -29.15
CA TYR A 6 5.36 -11.39 -28.09
C TYR A 6 4.11 -11.31 -27.20
N ILE A 7 3.60 -10.11 -26.94
CA ILE A 7 2.42 -9.89 -26.08
C ILE A 7 1.15 -10.57 -26.66
N PHE A 8 1.07 -10.71 -27.98
CA PHE A 8 -0.09 -11.31 -28.64
C PHE A 8 -0.12 -12.84 -28.63
N ILE A 9 0.99 -13.51 -28.33
CA ILE A 9 1.07 -14.98 -28.43
C ILE A 9 0.66 -15.66 -27.11
N CYS A 10 0.74 -14.96 -25.97
CA CYS A 10 0.48 -15.54 -24.65
C CYS A 10 -1.01 -15.62 -24.24
N LYS A 11 -1.94 -15.01 -24.97
CA LYS A 11 -3.38 -14.99 -24.60
C LYS A 11 -4.22 -16.17 -25.11
N ALA A 12 -3.63 -17.14 -25.82
CA ALA A 12 -4.39 -18.19 -26.50
C ALA A 12 -4.36 -19.58 -25.84
N MET A 13 -3.79 -19.74 -24.64
CA MET A 13 -3.51 -21.10 -24.12
C MET A 13 -3.81 -21.30 -22.63
N VAL A 14 -4.99 -20.87 -22.15
CA VAL A 14 -5.54 -21.37 -20.88
C VAL A 14 -7.06 -21.53 -20.99
N LEU A 15 -7.49 -22.55 -21.72
CA LEU A 15 -8.88 -23.02 -21.70
C LEU A 15 -8.88 -24.55 -21.89
N SER A 16 -8.68 -25.31 -20.80
CA SER A 16 -9.08 -26.72 -20.69
C SER A 16 -8.70 -27.30 -19.32
N MET A 17 -9.56 -28.18 -18.79
CA MET A 17 -9.42 -29.06 -17.62
C MET A 17 -9.52 -28.38 -16.23
N THR A 18 -10.34 -28.83 -15.27
CA THR A 18 -11.20 -30.01 -15.16
C THR A 18 -12.18 -29.82 -14.01
N PHE A 19 -13.44 -30.16 -14.27
CA PHE A 19 -14.50 -30.39 -13.29
C PHE A 19 -14.18 -31.68 -12.53
N PHE A 20 -14.01 -31.65 -11.20
CA PHE A 20 -14.15 -32.85 -10.37
C PHE A 20 -14.47 -32.54 -8.89
N LEU A 21 -15.61 -33.13 -8.49
CA LEU A 21 -16.00 -33.70 -7.20
C LEU A 21 -16.55 -32.80 -6.09
N LEU A 22 -17.88 -32.90 -6.01
CA LEU A 22 -18.73 -32.76 -4.83
C LEU A 22 -18.18 -33.58 -3.64
N SER A 23 -18.01 -32.91 -2.51
CA SER A 23 -18.00 -33.45 -1.15
C SER A 23 -18.74 -32.40 -0.31
N GLY A 24 -19.66 -32.66 0.59
CA GLY A 24 -20.17 -33.85 1.22
C GLY A 24 -21.01 -33.31 2.38
N CYS A 25 -22.27 -33.74 2.50
CA CYS A 25 -23.19 -33.30 3.54
C CYS A 25 -22.78 -33.93 4.87
N GLY A 26 -22.80 -33.15 5.96
CA GLY A 26 -22.55 -33.64 7.31
C GLY A 26 -22.79 -32.54 8.34
N LYS A 27 -24.05 -32.33 8.74
CA LYS A 27 -24.37 -31.58 9.96
C LYS A 27 -25.61 -32.16 10.60
N ASP A 28 -25.39 -33.03 11.58
CA ASP A 28 -26.39 -33.40 12.57
C ASP A 28 -26.38 -32.40 13.74
N ALA A 29 -27.60 -32.09 14.19
CA ALA A 29 -28.03 -31.74 15.54
C ALA A 29 -27.28 -30.63 16.32
N SER A 30 -27.97 -29.52 16.54
CA SER A 30 -28.40 -29.14 17.89
C SER A 30 -29.48 -28.07 17.78
N GLU A 31 -30.71 -28.52 17.96
CA GLU A 31 -31.84 -27.73 18.43
C GLU A 31 -31.46 -27.17 19.81
N ASN A 32 -31.58 -25.86 20.01
CA ASN A 32 -31.76 -25.32 21.35
C ASN A 32 -32.75 -24.17 21.27
N THR A 33 -34.01 -24.53 21.46
CA THR A 33 -35.10 -23.65 21.84
C THR A 33 -34.70 -22.91 23.11
N ASN A 34 -34.74 -21.58 23.10
CA ASN A 34 -34.97 -20.86 24.34
C ASN A 34 -35.99 -19.76 24.13
N ALA A 35 -36.89 -19.72 25.10
CA ALA A 35 -38.17 -19.05 25.07
C ALA A 35 -38.05 -17.52 25.17
N GLU A 36 -38.95 -16.87 24.44
CA GLU A 36 -39.68 -15.67 24.80
C GLU A 36 -39.77 -15.39 26.31
N ILE A 37 -39.39 -14.18 26.72
CA ILE A 37 -40.08 -13.43 27.78
C ILE A 37 -40.27 -12.00 27.26
N GLU A 38 -41.53 -11.64 27.05
CA GLU A 38 -42.02 -10.30 26.75
C GLU A 38 -42.04 -9.39 27.99
N GLU A 39 -41.84 -8.11 27.69
CA GLU A 39 -42.38 -6.88 28.28
C GLU A 39 -42.34 -6.63 29.80
N THR A 40 -41.83 -5.45 30.18
CA THR A 40 -42.69 -4.37 30.72
C THR A 40 -42.04 -2.99 30.51
N ARG A 41 -42.70 -2.17 29.67
CA ARG A 41 -43.07 -0.73 29.82
C ARG A 41 -42.43 0.04 31.00
N GLU A 42 -41.86 1.23 30.81
CA GLU A 42 -42.59 2.52 30.85
C GLU A 42 -41.80 3.69 30.22
N GLN A 43 -42.57 4.65 29.70
CA GLN A 43 -42.21 5.91 29.04
C GLN A 43 -41.92 7.02 30.08
N GLU A 44 -41.16 8.05 29.69
CA GLU A 44 -41.43 9.51 29.85
C GLU A 44 -40.15 10.30 29.50
N GLU A 45 -40.13 10.98 28.35
CA GLU A 45 -40.34 12.43 28.15
C GLU A 45 -39.11 13.34 28.44
N MET A 46 -38.50 13.77 27.33
CA MET A 46 -38.25 15.16 26.91
C MET A 46 -38.16 16.27 27.99
N SER A 47 -36.98 16.88 28.10
CA SER A 47 -36.85 18.31 28.40
C SER A 47 -35.57 18.88 27.79
N GLU A 48 -35.78 19.78 26.85
CA GLU A 48 -34.82 20.77 26.33
C GLU A 48 -34.55 21.83 27.43
N THR A 49 -33.31 22.32 27.56
CA THR A 49 -32.95 23.73 27.89
C THR A 49 -31.42 23.92 27.85
N GLU A 50 -31.00 24.65 26.83
CA GLU A 50 -29.96 25.70 26.74
C GLU A 50 -28.75 25.79 27.70
N LEU A 51 -27.58 25.83 27.04
CA LEU A 51 -26.44 26.76 27.18
C LEU A 51 -25.63 26.82 28.49
N LYS A 52 -24.34 26.44 28.40
CA LYS A 52 -23.20 27.36 28.64
C LYS A 52 -21.86 26.76 28.19
N GLU A 53 -21.09 27.62 27.53
CA GLU A 53 -19.69 27.48 27.11
C GLU A 53 -18.77 27.12 28.29
N ASP A 54 -17.80 26.23 28.06
CA ASP A 54 -16.44 26.51 28.51
C ASP A 54 -15.41 25.84 27.58
N GLN A 55 -14.36 26.60 27.29
CA GLN A 55 -13.29 26.30 26.36
C GLN A 55 -12.26 25.41 27.05
N THR A 56 -11.78 24.38 26.35
CA THR A 56 -10.47 23.78 26.65
C THR A 56 -9.77 23.47 25.33
N ASP A 57 -8.59 24.05 25.20
CA ASP A 57 -7.64 23.98 24.09
C ASP A 57 -7.56 22.60 23.45
N VAL A 58 -7.87 22.55 22.15
CA VAL A 58 -7.37 21.50 21.26
C VAL A 58 -6.22 22.15 20.50
N GLU A 59 -4.99 21.74 20.86
CA GLU A 59 -3.79 22.04 20.10
C GLU A 59 -4.04 21.69 18.63
N GLN A 60 -4.09 22.72 17.79
CA GLN A 60 -4.06 22.58 16.35
C GLN A 60 -2.71 21.98 15.96
N GLU A 61 -2.70 20.69 15.64
CA GLU A 61 -1.69 20.16 14.73
C GLU A 61 -1.74 20.98 13.45
N GLU A 62 -0.64 21.67 13.18
CA GLU A 62 -0.43 22.45 11.97
C GLU A 62 -0.36 21.46 10.79
N ILE A 63 -1.52 21.10 10.23
CA ILE A 63 -1.59 20.49 8.91
C ILE A 63 -1.21 21.60 7.94
N VAL A 64 0.08 21.68 7.63
CA VAL A 64 0.57 22.49 6.53
C VAL A 64 0.03 21.87 5.23
N SER A 65 -1.16 22.30 4.82
CA SER A 65 -1.61 22.16 3.44
C SER A 65 -0.83 23.15 2.60
N THR A 66 0.35 22.75 2.15
CA THR A 66 1.17 23.54 1.24
C THR A 66 0.46 23.64 -0.11
N THR A 67 -0.35 24.67 -0.30
CA THR A 67 -0.56 25.24 -1.64
C THR A 67 0.62 26.18 -1.89
N GLN A 68 1.67 25.70 -2.54
CA GLN A 68 2.79 26.55 -2.99
C GLN A 68 2.82 26.61 -4.51
N ASN A 69 2.68 27.83 -5.03
CA ASN A 69 3.44 28.22 -6.22
C ASN A 69 4.92 28.20 -5.81
N ALA A 70 5.72 27.30 -6.38
CA ALA A 70 7.16 27.26 -6.17
C ALA A 70 7.86 26.66 -7.38
N ASP A 71 8.94 27.32 -7.81
CA ASP A 71 9.98 26.76 -8.65
C ASP A 71 10.38 25.40 -8.06
N THR A 72 9.99 24.30 -8.70
CA THR A 72 10.15 22.98 -8.10
C THR A 72 11.62 22.58 -8.21
N GLU A 73 12.33 22.62 -7.09
CA GLU A 73 13.74 22.21 -7.05
C GLU A 73 13.86 20.76 -7.53
N VAL A 74 14.69 20.56 -8.56
CA VAL A 74 14.99 19.24 -9.11
C VAL A 74 16.01 18.58 -8.18
N MET A 75 15.74 17.34 -7.76
CA MET A 75 16.63 16.51 -6.95
C MET A 75 17.10 15.26 -7.70
N ASN A 76 18.24 14.72 -7.30
CA ASN A 76 18.75 13.46 -7.84
C ASN A 76 18.25 12.29 -6.99
N ALA A 77 17.46 11.41 -7.58
CA ALA A 77 17.00 10.16 -6.98
C ALA A 77 17.94 9.01 -7.32
N THR A 78 18.18 8.13 -6.35
CA THR A 78 18.81 6.82 -6.60
C THR A 78 17.70 5.79 -6.76
N ILE A 79 17.47 5.33 -7.98
CA ILE A 79 16.40 4.39 -8.33
C ILE A 79 16.95 2.97 -8.29
N TYR A 80 16.37 2.14 -7.44
CA TYR A 80 16.62 0.69 -7.37
C TYR A 80 15.65 -0.05 -8.28
N TYR A 81 16.16 -1.00 -9.06
CA TYR A 81 15.36 -1.84 -9.95
C TYR A 81 16.04 -3.19 -10.19
N VAL A 82 15.26 -4.17 -10.67
CA VAL A 82 15.77 -5.48 -11.10
C VAL A 82 16.24 -5.37 -12.55
N ASP A 83 17.51 -5.66 -12.83
CA ASP A 83 18.01 -5.72 -14.20
C ASP A 83 17.36 -6.90 -14.95
N ALA A 84 16.82 -6.63 -16.14
CA ALA A 84 16.06 -7.63 -16.89
C ALA A 84 16.91 -8.77 -17.47
N ASP A 85 18.22 -8.57 -17.64
CA ASP A 85 19.14 -9.55 -18.22
C ASP A 85 19.84 -10.37 -17.13
N THR A 86 20.23 -9.75 -16.02
CA THR A 86 20.95 -10.43 -14.92
C THR A 86 20.05 -10.89 -13.78
N ALA A 87 18.83 -10.35 -13.66
CA ALA A 87 17.94 -10.51 -12.52
C ALA A 87 18.55 -10.04 -11.18
N GLU A 88 19.55 -9.16 -11.23
CA GLU A 88 20.17 -8.56 -10.04
C GLU A 88 19.56 -7.20 -9.74
N ILE A 89 19.55 -6.81 -8.45
CA ILE A 89 19.21 -5.43 -8.08
C ILE A 89 20.36 -4.50 -8.44
N VAL A 90 20.05 -3.49 -9.24
CA VAL A 90 20.98 -2.44 -9.68
C VAL A 90 20.38 -1.06 -9.40
N THR A 91 21.21 -0.02 -9.57
CA THR A 91 20.79 1.37 -9.33
C THR A 91 21.09 2.27 -10.51
N LYS A 92 20.23 3.27 -10.73
CA LYS A 92 20.50 4.41 -11.61
C LYS A 92 20.21 5.73 -10.91
N THR A 93 20.83 6.81 -11.36
CA THR A 93 20.49 8.17 -10.92
C THR A 93 19.49 8.81 -11.89
N ALA A 94 18.47 9.49 -11.37
CA ALA A 94 17.50 10.23 -12.18
C ALA A 94 17.16 11.59 -11.53
N GLU A 95 16.94 12.60 -12.36
CA GLU A 95 16.41 13.89 -11.91
C GLU A 95 14.90 13.79 -11.71
N VAL A 96 14.41 14.14 -10.52
CA VAL A 96 12.99 14.09 -10.14
C VAL A 96 12.59 15.39 -9.45
N LYS A 97 11.30 15.74 -9.55
CA LYS A 97 10.75 16.93 -8.88
C LYS A 97 9.94 16.58 -7.64
N ASN A 98 9.41 15.36 -7.56
CA ASN A 98 8.52 14.92 -6.49
C ASN A 98 8.46 13.38 -6.43
N GLU A 99 7.68 12.86 -5.49
CA GLU A 99 7.48 11.42 -5.24
C GLU A 99 6.86 10.70 -6.44
N LYS A 100 5.98 11.36 -7.20
CA LYS A 100 5.30 10.72 -8.34
C LYS A 100 6.23 10.50 -9.51
N ASP A 101 7.22 11.38 -9.70
CA ASP A 101 8.27 11.17 -10.70
C ASP A 101 9.07 9.90 -10.39
N ILE A 102 9.45 9.70 -9.12
CA ILE A 102 10.13 8.46 -8.66
C ILE A 102 9.24 7.25 -8.95
N TRP A 103 7.96 7.32 -8.58
CA TRP A 103 6.99 6.24 -8.79
C TRP A 103 6.84 5.87 -10.27
N ASN A 104 6.77 6.87 -11.15
CA ASN A 104 6.68 6.65 -12.58
C ASN A 104 7.94 6.00 -13.14
N ILE A 105 9.12 6.39 -12.66
CA ILE A 105 10.37 5.73 -13.07
C ILE A 105 10.39 4.26 -12.61
N LEU A 106 9.89 3.95 -11.41
CA LEU A 106 9.76 2.55 -10.95
C LEU A 106 8.80 1.73 -11.84
N LYS A 107 7.77 2.35 -12.43
CA LYS A 107 6.92 1.70 -13.46
C LYS A 107 7.67 1.48 -14.76
N GLU A 108 8.41 2.50 -15.23
CA GLU A 108 9.20 2.42 -16.46
C GLU A 108 10.27 1.32 -16.39
N GLU A 109 10.90 1.14 -15.23
CA GLU A 109 11.84 0.05 -14.94
C GLU A 109 11.17 -1.30 -14.65
N GLY A 110 9.83 -1.35 -14.70
CA GLY A 110 9.07 -2.59 -14.57
C GLY A 110 9.01 -3.15 -13.16
N VAL A 111 9.44 -2.41 -12.13
CA VAL A 111 9.26 -2.77 -10.71
C VAL A 111 7.77 -2.78 -10.38
N LEU A 112 7.06 -1.74 -10.83
CA LEU A 112 5.62 -1.54 -10.64
C LEU A 112 4.86 -1.70 -11.97
N SER A 113 3.57 -2.06 -11.90
CA SER A 113 2.68 -2.04 -13.06
C SER A 113 1.99 -0.67 -13.24
N GLU A 114 1.41 -0.45 -14.42
CA GLU A 114 0.80 0.83 -14.80
C GLU A 114 -0.32 1.30 -13.85
N ASP A 115 -1.07 0.35 -13.29
CA ASP A 115 -2.17 0.55 -12.35
C ASP A 115 -1.72 0.78 -10.89
N CYS A 116 -0.44 0.64 -10.57
CA CYS A 116 0.09 0.95 -9.24
C CYS A 116 0.08 2.47 -9.01
N GLU A 117 -0.48 2.96 -7.90
CA GLU A 117 -0.56 4.40 -7.63
C GLU A 117 -0.19 4.73 -6.18
N ILE A 118 0.47 5.87 -6.00
CA ILE A 118 0.62 6.51 -4.69
C ILE A 118 -0.68 7.22 -4.36
N LEU A 119 -1.21 6.95 -3.17
CA LEU A 119 -2.39 7.60 -2.63
C LEU A 119 -2.02 8.73 -1.69
N ASN A 120 -1.05 8.51 -0.79
CA ASN A 120 -0.57 9.52 0.12
C ASN A 120 0.94 9.34 0.37
N PHE A 121 1.64 10.47 0.50
CA PHE A 121 3.07 10.51 0.78
C PHE A 121 3.34 11.63 1.77
N LYS A 122 4.02 11.29 2.87
CA LYS A 122 4.41 12.27 3.89
C LYS A 122 5.85 12.00 4.32
N ILE A 123 6.61 13.07 4.50
CA ILE A 123 7.95 13.03 5.06
C ILE A 123 7.92 13.76 6.40
N ASN A 124 8.46 13.11 7.43
CA ASN A 124 8.86 13.78 8.66
C ASN A 124 10.38 13.95 8.62
N GLU A 125 10.83 15.15 8.26
CA GLU A 125 12.27 15.46 8.12
C GLU A 125 13.02 15.38 9.45
N ALA A 126 12.38 15.76 10.55
CA ALA A 126 12.99 15.75 11.88
C ALA A 126 13.25 14.32 12.38
N GLU A 127 12.31 13.41 12.13
CA GLU A 127 12.44 11.99 12.48
C GLU A 127 13.09 11.15 11.38
N LYS A 128 13.32 11.72 10.20
CA LYS A 128 13.82 11.03 9.01
C LYS A 128 12.96 9.82 8.63
N LYS A 129 11.65 10.03 8.59
CA LYS A 129 10.66 8.96 8.32
C LYS A 129 9.75 9.31 7.17
N ILE A 130 9.35 8.29 6.43
CA ILE A 130 8.42 8.38 5.31
C ILE A 130 7.17 7.56 5.63
N ASP A 131 5.99 8.14 5.40
CA ASP A 131 4.75 7.39 5.27
C ASP A 131 4.36 7.33 3.80
N LEU A 132 4.33 6.13 3.23
CA LEU A 132 3.98 5.88 1.85
C LEU A 132 2.75 4.96 1.79
N ASP A 133 1.64 5.52 1.32
CA ASP A 133 0.39 4.82 1.10
C ASP A 133 0.13 4.66 -0.40
N PHE A 134 -0.27 3.46 -0.80
CA PHE A 134 -0.54 3.13 -2.20
C PHE A 134 -1.83 2.34 -2.35
N ASN A 135 -2.29 2.21 -3.59
CA ASN A 135 -3.53 1.52 -3.90
C ASN A 135 -3.43 -0.01 -3.82
N SER A 136 -4.58 -0.68 -3.79
CA SER A 136 -4.69 -2.14 -3.79
C SER A 136 -3.96 -2.82 -4.96
N ALA A 137 -3.95 -2.21 -6.16
CA ALA A 137 -3.21 -2.74 -7.31
C ALA A 137 -1.70 -2.87 -7.03
N THR A 138 -1.13 -1.94 -6.27
CA THR A 138 0.27 -2.02 -5.84
C THR A 138 0.48 -3.16 -4.85
N GLY A 139 -0.42 -3.34 -3.89
CA GLY A 139 -0.39 -4.50 -2.97
C GLY A 139 -0.47 -5.83 -3.71
N GLU A 140 -1.37 -5.94 -4.70
CA GLU A 140 -1.48 -7.12 -5.56
C GLU A 140 -0.21 -7.37 -6.36
N ARG A 141 0.38 -6.32 -6.94
CA ARG A 141 1.67 -6.41 -7.64
C ARG A 141 2.77 -6.97 -6.75
N ILE A 142 2.92 -6.44 -5.53
CA ILE A 142 3.89 -6.93 -4.53
C ILE A 142 3.71 -8.43 -4.28
N ARG A 143 2.46 -8.88 -4.07
CA ARG A 143 2.13 -10.28 -3.76
C ARG A 143 2.21 -11.22 -4.97
N SER A 144 2.31 -10.70 -6.19
CA SER A 144 2.17 -11.50 -7.43
C SER A 144 3.41 -12.31 -7.82
N MET A 145 4.61 -11.98 -7.29
CA MET A 145 5.89 -12.51 -7.78
C MET A 145 6.58 -13.52 -6.84
N GLY A 146 5.83 -14.20 -5.97
CA GLY A 146 6.38 -15.11 -4.96
C GLY A 146 7.30 -14.40 -3.97
N THR A 147 7.86 -15.13 -2.99
CA THR A 147 8.62 -14.52 -1.89
C THR A 147 9.83 -13.71 -2.33
N THR A 148 10.60 -14.19 -3.31
CA THR A 148 11.78 -13.47 -3.82
C THR A 148 11.37 -12.19 -4.54
N GLY A 149 10.46 -12.28 -5.51
CA GLY A 149 10.01 -11.09 -6.25
C GLY A 149 9.26 -10.08 -5.38
N GLU A 150 8.52 -10.53 -4.37
CA GLU A 150 7.93 -9.67 -3.36
C GLU A 150 8.98 -8.87 -2.60
N THR A 151 10.05 -9.54 -2.14
CA THR A 151 11.18 -8.89 -1.44
C THR A 151 11.90 -7.90 -2.35
N GLU A 152 12.09 -8.26 -3.62
CA GLU A 152 12.72 -7.39 -4.63
C GLU A 152 11.88 -6.14 -4.90
N ILE A 153 10.57 -6.27 -5.11
CA ILE A 153 9.67 -5.12 -5.35
C ILE A 153 9.66 -4.21 -4.13
N ILE A 154 9.43 -4.75 -2.93
CA ILE A 154 9.39 -3.95 -1.71
C ILE A 154 10.76 -3.29 -1.49
N GLY A 155 11.85 -4.02 -1.65
CA GLY A 155 13.20 -3.48 -1.51
C GLY A 155 13.51 -2.36 -2.51
N CYS A 156 13.09 -2.49 -3.76
CA CYS A 156 13.24 -1.43 -4.76
C CYS A 156 12.50 -0.16 -4.35
N ILE A 157 11.25 -0.28 -3.88
CA ILE A 157 10.47 0.87 -3.40
C ILE A 157 11.14 1.49 -2.17
N VAL A 158 11.35 0.70 -1.12
CA VAL A 158 11.89 1.14 0.17
C VAL A 158 13.23 1.84 -0.01
N ASN A 159 14.20 1.20 -0.68
CA ASN A 159 15.54 1.76 -0.80
C ASN A 159 15.55 3.02 -1.67
N THR A 160 14.75 3.06 -2.73
CA THR A 160 14.65 4.24 -3.61
C THR A 160 14.16 5.46 -2.82
N TYR A 161 13.09 5.32 -2.05
CA TYR A 161 12.54 6.43 -1.27
C TYR A 161 13.45 6.85 -0.12
N LEU A 162 13.99 5.89 0.64
CA LEU A 162 14.90 6.19 1.75
C LEU A 162 16.16 6.92 1.27
N ASP A 163 16.80 6.46 0.20
CA ASP A 163 18.01 7.10 -0.32
C ASP A 163 17.73 8.46 -0.96
N THR A 164 16.62 8.60 -1.68
CA THR A 164 16.29 9.87 -2.36
C THR A 164 16.01 10.98 -1.36
N TYR A 165 15.29 10.68 -0.27
CA TYR A 165 14.93 11.66 0.75
C TYR A 165 15.83 11.66 1.99
N GLY A 166 16.91 10.86 1.99
CA GLY A 166 17.85 10.78 3.11
C GLY A 166 17.19 10.36 4.44
N CYS A 167 16.18 9.50 4.34
CA CYS A 167 15.40 9.01 5.48
C CYS A 167 15.92 7.65 6.00
N ASP A 168 15.67 7.36 7.28
CA ASP A 168 16.13 6.15 7.95
C ASP A 168 15.03 5.07 8.02
N GLY A 169 13.76 5.47 7.93
CA GLY A 169 12.62 4.56 8.03
C GLY A 169 11.45 4.92 7.11
N ILE A 170 10.77 3.89 6.59
CA ILE A 170 9.57 4.04 5.76
C ILE A 170 8.48 3.09 6.25
N ARG A 171 7.27 3.61 6.41
CA ARG A 171 6.05 2.84 6.68
C ARG A 171 5.27 2.69 5.38
N LEU A 172 4.87 1.46 5.09
CA LEU A 172 4.12 1.09 3.89
C LEU A 172 2.68 0.76 4.26
N THR A 173 1.73 1.41 3.60
CA THR A 173 0.31 1.11 3.77
C THR A 173 -0.39 0.88 2.42
N GLU A 174 -1.40 0.01 2.44
CA GLU A 174 -2.28 -0.30 1.30
C GLU A 174 -3.67 0.24 1.62
N GLU A 175 -4.05 1.33 0.96
CA GLU A 175 -5.32 2.04 1.18
C GLU A 175 -5.57 2.36 2.66
N GLY A 176 -4.52 2.84 3.35
CA GLY A 176 -4.52 3.17 4.77
C GLY A 176 -4.40 1.98 5.72
N ASN A 177 -4.37 0.75 5.22
CA ASN A 177 -4.20 -0.47 6.03
C ASN A 177 -2.75 -0.93 6.03
N VAL A 178 -2.38 -1.75 7.02
CA VAL A 178 -1.05 -2.39 7.06
C VAL A 178 -0.89 -3.27 5.82
N LEU A 179 0.21 -3.07 5.08
CA LEU A 179 0.58 -3.90 3.92
C LEU A 179 0.63 -5.37 4.32
N GLN A 180 -0.15 -6.19 3.63
CA GLN A 180 -0.09 -7.65 3.76
C GLN A 180 0.80 -8.24 2.66
N THR A 181 1.71 -9.12 3.07
CA THR A 181 2.64 -9.83 2.18
C THR A 181 2.27 -11.30 2.07
N SER A 182 2.54 -11.90 0.91
CA SER A 182 2.32 -13.32 0.66
C SER A 182 3.30 -14.22 1.43
N SER A 183 4.51 -13.73 1.71
CA SER A 183 5.51 -14.43 2.52
C SER A 183 5.21 -14.43 4.02
N GLY A 184 4.31 -13.56 4.48
CA GLY A 184 4.09 -13.31 5.91
C GLY A 184 5.15 -12.39 6.54
N ALA A 185 6.01 -11.76 5.73
CA ALA A 185 6.90 -10.71 6.20
C ALA A 185 6.09 -9.53 6.78
N ASN A 186 6.48 -9.09 7.98
CA ASN A 186 5.79 -8.03 8.69
C ASN A 186 6.36 -6.66 8.32
N PHE A 187 5.50 -5.81 7.74
CA PHE A 187 5.77 -4.40 7.43
C PHE A 187 4.90 -3.44 8.25
N ASP A 188 4.34 -3.92 9.37
CA ASP A 188 3.67 -3.05 10.34
C ASP A 188 4.71 -2.16 11.05
N GLY A 189 4.58 -0.85 10.85
CA GLY A 189 5.52 0.16 11.35
C GLY A 189 6.56 0.62 10.33
N TYR A 190 7.68 1.16 10.82
CA TYR A 190 8.75 1.70 9.98
C TYR A 190 9.81 0.64 9.70
N SER A 191 10.13 0.45 8.43
CA SER A 191 11.19 -0.43 7.93
C SER A 191 12.38 0.39 7.46
N GLY A 192 13.61 -0.08 7.73
CA GLY A 192 14.82 0.48 7.15
C GLY A 192 15.14 -0.10 5.77
N LYS A 193 16.34 0.22 5.25
CA LYS A 193 16.80 -0.32 3.96
C LYS A 193 16.81 -1.85 3.95
N ILE A 194 16.39 -2.42 2.82
CA ILE A 194 16.38 -3.86 2.56
C ILE A 194 17.69 -4.23 1.85
N THR A 195 18.30 -5.34 2.28
CA THR A 195 19.50 -5.92 1.66
C THR A 195 19.09 -7.14 0.82
N PHE A 196 19.71 -7.30 -0.35
CA PHE A 196 19.44 -8.39 -1.31
C PHE A 196 20.56 -9.43 -1.31
#